data_AF-A0A2I0GZ57-F1
#
_entry.id   AF-A0A2I0GZ57-F1
#
_cell.length_a   1.000
_cell.length_b   1.000
_cell.length_c   1.000
_cell.angle_alpha   90.00
_cell.angle_beta   90.00
_cell.angle_gamma   90.00
#
_symmetry.space_group_name_H-M   'P 1'
#
loop_
_entity.id
_entity.type
_entity.pdbx_description
1 polymer ?
#
loop_
_entity_poly.entity_id
_entity_poly.type
_entity_poly.pdbx_seq_one_letter_code
_entity_poly.pdbx_strand_id
1 'polypeptide(L)'
;MTEPTAKLNAGNNGQQEAAAPAKTESNVDKNNAVENPHVGKEAPKNEPVDTPDKAALLTMFTLSDIEAVATEAVISESSDSLTVAAKPVAQETNVATQRVALYRVQHERTRLLYMASANTRPTYLVQTLKPQFAEYQQYLLAQQLDKRGLMDTDTLERLWQQLHVVDDIIADIVRHMPAQQPAGWQLTTQDGRNPLCFATVGKLKHGKPIRDQGSLNSYVLGHFGVSSFTYDRGYYIGHVVGYLFSCYYCAHLSITYGVTALGQQVVADYDYASLETPHMVRLLQGLDGYCKKRIYQLAVICARLSVFASDKRIERMLIAEVNDFDKKLQQQHLDVLLLQGLMPDSNDSTPLL
;
A
#
# COMPACT_ATOMS: atom_id res chain seq x y z
N MET A 1 -43.45 0.10 29.48
CA MET A 1 -43.76 -1.31 29.18
C MET A 1 -42.54 -1.89 28.49
N THR A 2 -41.61 -2.38 29.30
CA THR A 2 -41.30 -3.81 29.54
C THR A 2 -40.24 -4.33 28.57
N GLU A 3 -38.98 -4.18 29.00
CA GLU A 3 -37.94 -5.20 28.80
C GLU A 3 -38.42 -6.57 29.31
N PRO A 4 -37.66 -7.64 29.02
CA PRO A 4 -37.10 -8.34 30.15
C PRO A 4 -35.61 -8.70 30.04
N THR A 5 -35.00 -8.66 31.22
CA THR A 5 -33.66 -9.00 31.68
C THR A 5 -33.54 -10.49 32.08
N ALA A 6 -32.34 -11.07 32.04
CA ALA A 6 -31.79 -12.00 33.08
C ALA A 6 -30.31 -12.32 32.74
N LYS A 7 -29.29 -11.77 33.42
CA LYS A 7 -28.72 -12.02 34.78
C LYS A 7 -27.75 -13.22 34.89
N LEU A 8 -26.54 -12.85 35.34
CA LEU A 8 -25.40 -13.62 35.84
C LEU A 8 -25.75 -14.52 37.03
N ASN A 9 -24.92 -15.54 37.25
CA ASN A 9 -24.64 -16.05 38.60
C ASN A 9 -23.15 -16.39 38.76
N ALA A 10 -22.53 -15.75 39.74
CA ALA A 10 -21.33 -16.20 40.45
C ALA A 10 -21.74 -16.43 41.90
N GLY A 11 -21.23 -17.50 42.53
CA GLY A 11 -21.48 -17.85 43.93
C GLY A 11 -20.43 -18.83 44.44
N ASN A 12 -19.86 -18.51 45.59
CA ASN A 12 -18.57 -18.93 46.13
C ASN A 12 -18.70 -20.03 47.23
N ASN A 13 -17.55 -20.42 47.82
CA ASN A 13 -17.29 -21.27 49.00
C ASN A 13 -17.15 -22.78 48.75
N GLY A 14 -16.17 -23.50 49.31
CA GLY A 14 -15.06 -23.13 50.20
C GLY A 14 -14.26 -24.36 50.68
N GLN A 15 -13.03 -24.11 51.13
CA GLN A 15 -12.21 -24.86 52.13
C GLN A 15 -11.96 -26.37 51.95
N GLN A 16 -10.69 -26.81 51.86
CA GLN A 16 -9.87 -27.26 53.02
C GLN A 16 -8.49 -27.79 52.60
N GLU A 17 -7.49 -27.46 53.42
CA GLU A 17 -6.08 -27.92 53.41
C GLU A 17 -5.93 -29.43 53.66
N ALA A 18 -4.86 -30.05 53.15
CA ALA A 18 -3.98 -30.91 53.96
C ALA A 18 -2.64 -31.24 53.25
N ALA A 19 -1.60 -31.24 54.08
CA ALA A 19 -0.16 -31.40 53.84
C ALA A 19 0.35 -32.69 53.16
N ALA A 20 1.58 -32.59 52.65
CA ALA A 20 2.57 -33.61 52.26
C ALA A 20 3.00 -34.53 53.47
N PRO A 21 4.01 -35.45 53.43
CA PRO A 21 5.08 -35.71 52.43
C PRO A 21 5.57 -37.19 52.25
N ALA A 22 6.57 -37.43 51.38
CA ALA A 22 7.74 -38.36 51.51
C ALA A 22 8.31 -38.75 50.12
N LYS A 23 9.51 -38.29 49.70
CA LYS A 23 10.84 -38.96 49.78
C LYS A 23 10.89 -40.40 49.26
N THR A 24 11.78 -40.69 48.29
CA THR A 24 12.96 -41.58 48.39
C THR A 24 13.82 -41.50 47.10
N GLU A 25 15.14 -41.47 47.29
CA GLU A 25 16.25 -41.43 46.31
C GLU A 25 16.66 -42.84 45.84
N SER A 26 17.37 -42.96 44.71
CA SER A 26 18.60 -43.81 44.52
C SER A 26 19.02 -43.84 43.03
N ASN A 27 20.16 -43.21 42.66
CA ASN A 27 21.52 -43.79 42.41
C ASN A 27 21.61 -44.72 41.17
N VAL A 28 22.37 -44.45 40.09
CA VAL A 28 23.85 -44.27 39.86
C VAL A 28 24.41 -45.50 39.13
N ASP A 29 25.10 -45.28 37.99
CA ASP A 29 26.38 -45.88 37.53
C ASP A 29 26.54 -45.58 36.01
N LYS A 30 27.52 -44.85 35.43
CA LYS A 30 29.00 -44.79 35.41
C LYS A 30 29.73 -45.92 34.64
N ASN A 31 30.60 -45.47 33.72
CA ASN A 31 31.77 -46.10 33.06
C ASN A 31 31.48 -46.89 31.74
N ASN A 32 32.32 -46.91 30.69
CA ASN A 32 33.70 -46.45 30.46
C ASN A 32 34.01 -46.33 28.94
N ALA A 33 35.13 -45.65 28.63
CA ALA A 33 35.66 -45.26 27.32
C ALA A 33 36.34 -46.36 26.46
N VAL A 34 36.50 -46.12 25.15
CA VAL A 34 37.63 -46.54 24.26
C VAL A 34 37.80 -45.55 23.09
N GLU A 35 39.06 -45.26 22.72
CA GLU A 35 39.57 -44.28 21.74
C GLU A 35 39.66 -44.76 20.26
N ASN A 36 39.46 -43.82 19.30
CA ASN A 36 40.11 -43.54 17.98
C ASN A 36 40.21 -44.60 16.84
N PRO A 37 40.50 -44.23 15.54
CA PRO A 37 40.64 -42.91 14.86
C PRO A 37 39.95 -42.75 13.46
N HIS A 38 39.95 -41.50 12.93
CA HIS A 38 39.91 -41.04 11.52
C HIS A 38 38.95 -41.65 10.47
N VAL A 39 38.00 -40.84 9.98
CA VAL A 39 37.73 -40.62 8.53
C VAL A 39 37.28 -39.18 8.31
N GLY A 40 37.98 -38.43 7.45
CA GLY A 40 37.61 -37.09 7.05
C GLY A 40 36.31 -37.07 6.25
N LYS A 41 35.43 -36.14 6.58
CA LYS A 41 34.49 -35.55 5.64
C LYS A 41 34.59 -34.05 5.77
N GLU A 42 35.11 -33.44 4.71
CA GLU A 42 35.07 -32.01 4.49
C GLU A 42 33.67 -31.50 4.81
N ALA A 43 33.56 -30.57 5.76
CA ALA A 43 32.37 -29.77 5.88
C ALA A 43 32.18 -29.05 4.54
N PRO A 44 30.98 -29.07 3.93
CA PRO A 44 30.75 -28.25 2.76
C PRO A 44 31.03 -26.82 3.19
N LYS A 45 32.00 -26.18 2.52
CA LYS A 45 32.14 -24.74 2.56
C LYS A 45 30.80 -24.21 2.06
N ASN A 46 29.98 -23.72 2.97
CA ASN A 46 28.88 -22.85 2.60
C ASN A 46 29.54 -21.73 1.81
N GLU A 47 29.33 -21.73 0.49
CA GLU A 47 29.59 -20.55 -0.30
C GLU A 47 28.89 -19.39 0.40
N PRO A 48 29.56 -18.24 0.61
CA PRO A 48 28.86 -17.09 1.14
C PRO A 48 27.74 -16.80 0.15
N VAL A 49 26.50 -17.01 0.58
CA VAL A 49 25.35 -16.41 -0.10
C VAL A 49 25.69 -14.93 -0.11
N ASP A 50 25.98 -14.36 -1.28
CA ASP A 50 26.25 -12.94 -1.47
C ASP A 50 24.99 -12.17 -1.06
N THR A 51 24.86 -11.91 0.25
CA THR A 51 23.79 -11.09 0.77
C THR A 51 24.11 -9.66 0.39
N PRO A 52 23.18 -8.94 -0.27
CA PRO A 52 23.42 -7.57 -0.70
C PRO A 52 23.76 -6.69 0.50
N ASP A 53 24.69 -5.76 0.31
CA ASP A 53 25.02 -4.77 1.33
C ASP A 53 23.89 -3.72 1.49
N LYS A 54 24.02 -2.83 2.48
CA LYS A 54 22.98 -1.83 2.81
C LYS A 54 22.70 -0.87 1.66
N ALA A 55 23.73 -0.49 0.90
CA ALA A 55 23.59 0.44 -0.22
C ALA A 55 22.89 -0.25 -1.39
N ALA A 56 23.28 -1.49 -1.72
CA ALA A 56 22.63 -2.32 -2.71
C ALA A 56 21.14 -2.50 -2.39
N LEU A 57 20.80 -2.81 -1.13
CA LEU A 57 19.39 -2.92 -0.71
C LEU A 57 18.63 -1.61 -0.92
N LEU A 58 19.19 -0.46 -0.55
CA LEU A 58 18.55 0.83 -0.78
C LEU A 58 18.34 1.08 -2.28
N THR A 59 19.34 0.79 -3.11
CA THR A 59 19.26 1.03 -4.57
C THR A 59 18.15 0.23 -5.25
N MET A 60 17.76 -0.93 -4.72
CA MET A 60 16.64 -1.72 -5.25
C MET A 60 15.28 -1.03 -5.09
N PHE A 61 15.16 -0.09 -4.16
CA PHE A 61 13.93 0.65 -3.90
C PHE A 61 13.95 2.08 -4.46
N THR A 62 15.13 2.62 -4.76
CA THR A 62 15.26 3.96 -5.34
C THR A 62 14.96 3.93 -6.83
N LEU A 63 14.16 4.90 -7.29
CA LEU A 63 13.93 5.11 -8.71
C LEU A 63 15.12 5.84 -9.34
N SER A 64 15.70 5.25 -10.40
CA SER A 64 16.72 5.91 -11.22
C SER A 64 16.08 6.88 -12.22
N ASP A 65 16.54 8.14 -12.23
CA ASP A 65 16.08 9.18 -13.17
C ASP A 65 16.35 8.82 -14.64
N ILE A 66 17.35 7.97 -14.90
CA ILE A 66 17.85 7.63 -16.25
C ILE A 66 16.81 6.89 -17.10
N GLU A 67 15.86 6.17 -16.49
CA GLU A 67 14.85 5.44 -17.25
C GLU A 67 13.60 6.28 -17.59
N ALA A 68 13.52 7.55 -17.17
CA ALA A 68 12.38 8.42 -17.52
C ALA A 68 12.28 8.68 -19.05
N VAL A 69 13.40 8.64 -19.75
CA VAL A 69 13.49 8.89 -21.20
C VAL A 69 13.06 7.67 -22.03
N ALA A 70 13.23 6.45 -21.50
CA ALA A 70 12.97 5.22 -22.25
C ALA A 70 11.47 4.95 -22.45
N THR A 71 10.61 5.38 -21.51
CA THR A 71 9.16 5.23 -21.65
C THR A 71 8.50 6.26 -22.57
N GLU A 72 9.13 7.42 -22.78
CA GLU A 72 8.64 8.41 -23.75
C GLU A 72 9.03 8.05 -25.20
N ALA A 73 10.15 7.35 -25.40
CA ALA A 73 10.65 6.98 -26.72
C ALA A 73 9.90 5.83 -27.42
N VAL A 74 8.98 5.11 -26.73
CA VAL A 74 8.25 3.97 -27.32
C VAL A 74 6.89 4.37 -27.94
N ILE A 75 6.45 5.63 -27.80
CA ILE A 75 5.11 6.06 -28.24
C ILE A 75 5.12 6.93 -29.51
N SER A 76 6.28 7.26 -30.07
CA SER A 76 6.35 8.10 -31.28
C SER A 76 6.62 7.30 -32.55
N GLU A 77 5.60 7.29 -33.42
CA GLU A 77 5.60 7.04 -34.88
C GLU A 77 5.79 5.58 -35.34
N SER A 78 4.83 4.96 -36.03
CA SER A 78 4.41 5.38 -37.37
C SER A 78 2.93 5.08 -37.69
N SER A 79 2.31 6.03 -38.40
CA SER A 79 0.99 5.90 -39.03
C SER A 79 1.11 5.26 -40.42
N ASP A 80 0.00 4.65 -40.83
CA ASP A 80 -0.42 4.29 -42.20
C ASP A 80 0.09 2.99 -42.83
N SER A 81 -0.73 1.94 -42.73
CA SER A 81 -1.43 1.42 -43.91
C SER A 81 -2.62 0.53 -43.52
N LEU A 82 -3.73 0.71 -44.23
CA LEU A 82 -4.94 -0.11 -44.17
C LEU A 82 -4.64 -1.57 -44.50
N THR A 83 -5.05 -2.51 -43.63
CA THR A 83 -5.63 -3.80 -44.04
C THR A 83 -6.47 -4.42 -42.90
N VAL A 84 -7.57 -5.02 -43.31
CA VAL A 84 -8.66 -5.58 -42.49
C VAL A 84 -8.28 -6.96 -41.94
N ALA A 85 -8.74 -7.23 -40.71
CA ALA A 85 -8.92 -8.54 -40.04
C ALA A 85 -7.67 -9.35 -39.63
N ALA A 86 -7.33 -9.31 -38.32
CA ALA A 86 -7.38 -10.46 -37.38
C ALA A 86 -6.56 -10.22 -36.08
N LYS A 87 -7.11 -10.72 -34.96
CA LYS A 87 -6.53 -11.01 -33.62
C LYS A 87 -6.51 -9.90 -32.53
N PRO A 88 -7.30 -10.08 -31.44
CA PRO A 88 -7.04 -9.41 -30.15
C PRO A 88 -6.03 -10.18 -29.26
N VAL A 89 -5.68 -11.43 -29.59
CA VAL A 89 -4.92 -12.32 -28.68
C VAL A 89 -3.43 -11.97 -28.58
N ALA A 90 -2.83 -11.29 -29.57
CA ALA A 90 -1.39 -11.05 -29.59
C ALA A 90 -0.92 -9.87 -28.70
N GLN A 91 -1.82 -8.95 -28.33
CA GLN A 91 -1.47 -7.83 -27.44
C GLN A 91 -1.66 -8.20 -25.96
N GLU A 92 -2.66 -9.02 -25.62
CA GLU A 92 -2.90 -9.46 -24.24
C GLU A 92 -1.77 -10.35 -23.71
N THR A 93 -1.18 -11.19 -24.56
CA THR A 93 -0.04 -12.04 -24.21
C THR A 93 1.19 -11.22 -23.81
N ASN A 94 1.42 -10.06 -24.42
CA ASN A 94 2.52 -9.15 -24.04
C ASN A 94 2.26 -8.48 -22.67
N VAL A 95 1.02 -8.11 -22.38
CA VAL A 95 0.69 -7.46 -21.11
C VAL A 95 0.78 -8.45 -19.94
N ALA A 96 0.34 -9.69 -20.14
CA ALA A 96 0.45 -10.75 -19.13
C ALA A 96 1.92 -11.05 -18.80
N THR A 97 2.80 -11.15 -19.80
CA THR A 97 4.23 -11.39 -19.58
C THR A 97 4.92 -10.21 -18.89
N GLN A 98 4.61 -8.96 -19.27
CA GLN A 98 5.10 -7.77 -18.59
C GLN A 98 4.68 -7.75 -17.11
N ARG A 99 3.43 -8.12 -16.82
CA ARG A 99 2.91 -8.21 -15.45
C ARG A 99 3.67 -9.26 -14.64
N VAL A 100 3.88 -10.45 -15.19
CA VAL A 100 4.65 -11.51 -14.52
C VAL A 100 6.10 -11.07 -14.28
N ALA A 101 6.73 -10.40 -15.25
CA ALA A 101 8.08 -9.85 -15.09
C ALA A 101 8.13 -8.84 -13.94
N LEU A 102 7.18 -7.90 -13.88
CA LEU A 102 7.05 -6.95 -12.78
C LEU A 102 6.87 -7.66 -11.43
N TYR A 103 6.03 -8.68 -11.36
CA TYR A 103 5.82 -9.44 -10.12
C TYR A 103 7.08 -10.16 -9.65
N ARG A 104 7.87 -10.73 -10.57
CA ARG A 104 9.15 -11.34 -10.23
C ARG A 104 10.14 -10.32 -9.66
N VAL A 105 10.21 -9.13 -10.25
CA VAL A 105 11.07 -8.04 -9.74
C VAL A 105 10.63 -7.58 -8.35
N GLN A 106 9.33 -7.33 -8.15
CA GLN A 106 8.77 -6.94 -6.87
C GLN A 106 9.03 -8.00 -5.79
N HIS A 107 8.77 -9.26 -6.11
CA HIS A 107 8.97 -10.39 -5.20
C HIS A 107 10.44 -10.53 -4.81
N GLU A 108 11.35 -10.50 -5.80
CA GLU A 108 12.78 -10.66 -5.55
C GLU A 108 13.36 -9.53 -4.70
N ARG A 109 12.98 -8.27 -4.97
CA ARG A 109 13.38 -7.13 -4.14
C ARG A 109 12.98 -7.34 -2.67
N THR A 110 11.72 -7.69 -2.43
CA THR A 110 11.22 -7.89 -1.06
C THR A 110 11.87 -9.12 -0.41
N ARG A 111 12.12 -10.19 -1.17
CA ARG A 111 12.84 -11.38 -0.72
C ARG A 111 14.24 -11.01 -0.24
N LEU A 112 15.00 -10.28 -1.04
CA LEU A 112 16.37 -9.84 -0.70
C LEU A 112 16.40 -8.95 0.55
N LEU A 113 15.43 -8.04 0.71
CA LEU A 113 15.30 -7.20 1.90
C LEU A 113 15.16 -8.04 3.19
N TYR A 114 14.30 -9.06 3.17
CA TYR A 114 14.05 -9.88 4.35
C TYR A 114 15.09 -10.98 4.59
N MET A 115 15.80 -11.42 3.55
CA MET A 115 16.95 -12.33 3.68
C MET A 115 18.19 -11.64 4.25
N ALA A 116 18.33 -10.32 4.04
CA ALA A 116 19.42 -9.56 4.62
C ALA A 116 19.38 -9.56 6.16
N SER A 117 20.56 -9.54 6.77
CA SER A 117 20.70 -9.45 8.23
C SER A 117 20.07 -8.16 8.76
N ALA A 118 19.59 -8.17 10.00
CA ALA A 118 18.99 -6.98 10.62
C ALA A 118 19.94 -5.76 10.64
N ASN A 119 21.25 -6.00 10.71
CA ASN A 119 22.28 -4.95 10.71
C ASN A 119 22.49 -4.33 9.33
N THR A 120 22.20 -5.08 8.27
CA THR A 120 22.39 -4.65 6.87
C THR A 120 21.16 -3.94 6.33
N ARG A 121 19.96 -4.21 6.88
CA ARG A 121 18.72 -3.60 6.39
C ARG A 121 18.74 -2.08 6.59
N PRO A 122 18.33 -1.30 5.57
CA PRO A 122 18.14 0.13 5.72
C PRO A 122 17.14 0.44 6.84
N THR A 123 17.53 1.31 7.76
CA THR A 123 16.63 1.88 8.76
C THR A 123 15.91 3.07 8.14
N TYR A 124 14.62 3.26 8.45
CA TYR A 124 13.82 4.38 7.94
C TYR A 124 13.81 4.44 6.40
N LEU A 125 13.62 3.28 5.77
CA LEU A 125 13.62 3.14 4.32
C LEU A 125 12.52 4.00 3.70
N VAL A 126 11.30 3.92 4.23
CA VAL A 126 10.16 4.71 3.72
C VAL A 126 10.42 6.22 3.82
N GLN A 127 11.09 6.67 4.88
CA GLN A 127 11.45 8.08 5.07
C GLN A 127 12.48 8.53 4.03
N THR A 128 13.44 7.66 3.70
CA THR A 128 14.49 7.93 2.71
C THR A 128 13.91 8.04 1.30
N LEU A 129 12.93 7.18 0.98
CA LEU A 129 12.27 7.14 -0.32
C LEU A 129 11.21 8.24 -0.50
N LYS A 130 10.84 8.97 0.56
CA LYS A 130 9.78 9.99 0.56
C LYS A 130 9.75 10.91 -0.68
N PRO A 131 10.88 11.47 -1.19
CA PRO A 131 10.86 12.37 -2.35
C PRO A 131 10.36 11.73 -3.65
N GLN A 132 10.49 10.40 -3.78
CA GLN A 132 10.12 9.69 -5.02
C GLN A 132 8.62 9.35 -5.09
N PHE A 133 7.89 9.46 -3.98
CA PHE A 133 6.49 9.09 -3.93
C PHE A 133 5.61 10.15 -4.60
N ALA A 134 4.74 9.70 -5.51
CA ALA A 134 3.74 10.53 -6.16
C ALA A 134 2.84 11.27 -5.14
N GLU A 135 2.52 10.61 -4.02
CA GLU A 135 1.78 11.20 -2.91
C GLU A 135 2.47 12.45 -2.34
N TYR A 136 3.79 12.39 -2.17
CA TYR A 136 4.57 13.50 -1.61
C TYR A 136 4.68 14.66 -2.59
N GLN A 137 4.88 14.36 -3.88
CA GLN A 137 4.88 15.37 -4.94
C GLN A 137 3.53 16.11 -5.01
N GLN A 138 2.43 15.36 -4.93
CA GLN A 138 1.08 15.94 -4.93
C GLN A 138 0.80 16.76 -3.66
N TYR A 139 1.34 16.34 -2.51
CA TYR A 139 1.28 17.13 -1.28
C TYR A 139 2.00 18.48 -1.41
N LEU A 140 3.22 18.50 -1.96
CA LEU A 140 3.97 19.73 -2.17
C LEU A 140 3.22 20.68 -3.12
N LEU A 141 2.61 20.14 -4.19
CA LEU A 141 1.77 20.90 -5.08
C LEU A 141 0.58 21.52 -4.33
N ALA A 142 -0.14 20.73 -3.54
CA ALA A 142 -1.28 21.23 -2.76
C ALA A 142 -0.85 22.34 -1.78
N GLN A 143 0.32 22.22 -1.16
CA GLN A 143 0.87 23.22 -0.25
C GLN A 143 1.23 24.53 -0.98
N GLN A 144 1.75 24.44 -2.21
CA GLN A 144 2.05 25.62 -3.04
C GLN A 144 0.78 26.36 -3.52
N LEU A 145 -0.31 25.62 -3.72
CA LEU A 145 -1.61 26.18 -4.09
C LEU A 145 -2.28 26.89 -2.91
N ASP A 146 -2.06 26.40 -1.68
CA ASP A 146 -2.66 26.95 -0.46
C ASP A 146 -1.98 28.23 0.05
N LYS A 147 -1.96 29.28 -0.77
CA LYS A 147 -1.34 30.57 -0.40
C LYS A 147 -2.06 31.27 0.76
N ARG A 148 -3.36 31.04 0.89
CA ARG A 148 -4.22 31.70 1.89
C ARG A 148 -4.35 30.89 3.19
N GLY A 149 -3.70 29.73 3.31
CA GLY A 149 -3.80 28.86 4.48
C GLY A 149 -5.21 28.37 4.75
N LEU A 150 -5.99 28.12 3.68
CA LEU A 150 -7.37 27.65 3.79
C LEU A 150 -7.45 26.24 4.35
N MET A 151 -6.37 25.44 4.24
CA MET A 151 -6.35 24.05 4.66
C MET A 151 -5.49 23.86 5.92
N ASP A 152 -5.97 22.98 6.82
CA ASP A 152 -5.16 22.48 7.95
C ASP A 152 -4.08 21.52 7.41
N THR A 153 -2.90 22.06 7.14
CA THR A 153 -1.74 21.31 6.65
C THR A 153 -0.87 20.74 7.77
N ASP A 154 -1.00 21.22 9.01
CA ASP A 154 -0.18 20.82 10.16
C ASP A 154 -0.26 19.32 10.43
N THR A 155 -1.48 18.78 10.41
CA THR A 155 -1.71 17.35 10.67
C THR A 155 -1.06 16.47 9.60
N LEU A 156 -1.08 16.93 8.35
CA LEU A 156 -0.50 16.22 7.21
C LEU A 156 1.03 16.33 7.21
N GLU A 157 1.56 17.49 7.57
CA GLU A 157 2.99 17.71 7.73
C GLU A 157 3.56 16.79 8.80
N ARG A 158 2.91 16.68 9.97
CA ARG A 158 3.33 15.76 11.04
C ARG A 158 3.38 14.30 10.56
N LEU A 159 2.38 13.87 9.78
CA LEU A 159 2.39 12.52 9.19
C LEU A 159 3.59 12.33 8.24
N TRP A 160 3.91 13.33 7.42
CA TRP A 160 5.07 13.30 6.53
C TRP A 160 6.43 13.40 7.26
N GLN A 161 6.47 14.00 8.44
CA GLN A 161 7.66 14.04 9.31
C GLN A 161 7.86 12.70 10.04
N GLN A 162 6.77 12.00 10.37
CA GLN A 162 6.77 10.73 11.08
C GLN A 162 6.56 9.52 10.17
N LEU A 163 6.95 9.61 8.89
CA LEU A 163 6.67 8.56 7.92
C LEU A 163 7.35 7.22 8.28
N HIS A 164 8.45 7.26 9.03
CA HIS A 164 9.11 6.06 9.58
C HIS A 164 8.17 5.11 10.34
N VAL A 165 7.10 5.62 10.95
CA VAL A 165 6.10 4.78 11.64
C VAL A 165 5.47 3.75 10.70
N VAL A 166 5.43 4.02 9.40
CA VAL A 166 5.00 3.05 8.38
C VAL A 166 5.89 1.81 8.38
N ASP A 167 7.21 1.97 8.43
CA ASP A 167 8.15 0.83 8.47
C ASP A 167 7.96 0.00 9.76
N ASP A 168 7.73 0.66 10.88
CA ASP A 168 7.49 -0.01 12.17
C ASP A 168 6.21 -0.85 12.14
N ILE A 169 5.13 -0.30 11.59
CA ILE A 169 3.85 -1.01 11.45
C ILE A 169 3.99 -2.18 10.46
N ILE A 170 4.69 -2.00 9.33
CA ILE A 170 4.96 -3.08 8.37
C ILE A 170 5.72 -4.22 9.07
N ALA A 171 6.80 -3.90 9.78
CA ALA A 171 7.60 -4.89 10.49
C ALA A 171 6.77 -5.66 11.52
N ASP A 172 5.88 -4.97 12.24
CA ASP A 172 4.97 -5.58 13.21
C ASP A 172 3.94 -6.50 12.54
N ILE A 173 3.33 -6.08 11.42
CA ILE A 173 2.39 -6.90 10.65
C ILE A 173 3.09 -8.15 10.10
N VAL A 174 4.30 -8.01 9.55
CA VAL A 174 5.06 -9.12 8.96
C VAL A 174 5.40 -10.18 10.00
N ARG A 175 5.73 -9.79 11.23
CA ARG A 175 5.99 -10.74 12.33
C ARG A 175 4.76 -11.56 12.73
N HIS A 176 3.56 -11.01 12.57
CA HIS A 176 2.29 -11.63 12.98
C HIS A 176 1.49 -12.15 11.77
N MET A 177 2.10 -12.18 10.59
CA MET A 177 1.43 -12.60 9.37
C MET A 177 1.22 -14.12 9.38
N PRO A 178 0.03 -14.63 9.04
CA PRO A 178 -0.20 -16.06 8.98
C PRO A 178 0.59 -16.69 7.84
N ALA A 179 1.13 -17.89 8.08
CA ALA A 179 1.65 -18.74 7.03
C ALA A 179 0.50 -19.18 6.12
N GLN A 180 0.46 -18.66 4.90
CA GLN A 180 -0.55 -18.99 3.90
C GLN A 180 0.06 -18.92 2.51
N GLN A 181 -0.52 -19.67 1.58
CA GLN A 181 -0.18 -19.51 0.16
C GLN A 181 -0.65 -18.13 -0.33
N PRO A 182 0.11 -17.48 -1.23
CA PRO A 182 -0.32 -16.24 -1.87
C PRO A 182 -1.67 -16.41 -2.55
N ALA A 183 -2.59 -15.49 -2.32
CA ALA A 183 -3.89 -15.45 -2.97
C ALA A 183 -3.96 -14.28 -3.95
N GLY A 184 -4.59 -14.50 -5.10
CA GLY A 184 -4.78 -13.47 -6.12
C GLY A 184 -6.15 -12.82 -6.03
N TRP A 185 -6.22 -11.49 -6.17
CA TRP A 185 -7.48 -10.76 -6.36
C TRP A 185 -7.34 -9.60 -7.34
N GLN A 186 -8.50 -9.20 -7.84
CA GLN A 186 -8.68 -8.07 -8.73
C GLN A 186 -9.52 -7.00 -8.03
N LEU A 187 -9.04 -5.76 -8.07
CA LEU A 187 -9.72 -4.56 -7.62
C LEU A 187 -10.21 -3.77 -8.83
N THR A 188 -11.48 -3.39 -8.83
CA THR A 188 -12.07 -2.48 -9.81
C THR A 188 -12.63 -1.25 -9.12
N THR A 189 -12.53 -0.10 -9.78
CA THR A 189 -13.14 1.16 -9.34
C THR A 189 -14.16 1.60 -10.39
N GLN A 190 -15.21 2.30 -9.96
CA GLN A 190 -16.27 2.74 -10.89
C GLN A 190 -15.72 3.63 -12.02
N ASP A 191 -14.74 4.47 -11.71
CA ASP A 191 -14.15 5.41 -12.67
C ASP A 191 -12.94 4.84 -13.43
N GLY A 192 -12.60 3.56 -13.22
CA GLY A 192 -11.41 2.91 -13.80
C GLY A 192 -10.09 3.60 -13.42
N ARG A 193 -10.08 4.39 -12.35
CA ARG A 193 -8.87 5.04 -11.81
C ARG A 193 -8.08 4.08 -10.94
N ASN A 194 -6.80 4.39 -10.76
CA ASN A 194 -5.87 3.66 -9.90
C ASN A 194 -5.68 4.40 -8.55
N PRO A 195 -6.61 4.28 -7.59
CA PRO A 195 -6.56 5.07 -6.35
C PRO A 195 -5.45 4.64 -5.40
N LEU A 196 -4.97 3.41 -5.53
CA LEU A 196 -3.86 2.85 -4.76
C LEU A 196 -2.52 3.15 -5.41
N CYS A 197 -2.48 3.84 -6.56
CA CYS A 197 -1.26 4.15 -7.27
C CYS A 197 -0.36 2.93 -7.50
N PHE A 198 -0.96 1.79 -7.87
CA PHE A 198 -0.23 0.58 -8.25
C PHE A 198 0.66 0.81 -9.48
N ALA A 199 1.76 0.06 -9.55
CA ALA A 199 2.63 0.05 -10.72
C ALA A 199 1.86 -0.33 -12.00
N THR A 200 1.97 0.50 -13.03
CA THR A 200 1.15 0.36 -14.24
C THR A 200 1.84 -0.50 -15.29
N VAL A 201 1.09 -1.41 -15.89
CA VAL A 201 1.53 -2.29 -16.99
C VAL A 201 0.55 -2.17 -18.14
N GLY A 202 1.06 -2.10 -19.38
CA GLY A 202 0.25 -1.96 -20.58
C GLY A 202 -0.42 -0.59 -20.70
N LYS A 203 -1.53 -0.54 -21.47
CA LYS A 203 -2.26 0.71 -21.73
C LYS A 203 -3.17 1.07 -20.56
N LEU A 204 -3.20 2.37 -20.23
CA LEU A 204 -4.06 2.94 -19.19
C LEU A 204 -5.25 3.65 -19.84
N LYS A 205 -6.41 3.57 -19.19
CA LYS A 205 -7.58 4.39 -19.59
C LYS A 205 -7.43 5.84 -19.12
N HIS A 206 -6.92 6.02 -17.91
CA HIS A 206 -6.80 7.31 -17.24
C HIS A 206 -5.51 7.42 -16.44
N GLY A 207 -4.98 8.64 -16.32
CA GLY A 207 -3.84 8.95 -15.49
C GLY A 207 -2.49 8.68 -16.14
N LYS A 208 -1.43 9.18 -15.48
CA LYS A 208 -0.05 8.94 -15.88
C LYS A 208 0.40 7.54 -15.42
N PRO A 209 1.33 6.90 -16.15
CA PRO A 209 1.91 5.64 -15.68
C PRO A 209 2.62 5.85 -14.35
N ILE A 210 2.48 4.87 -13.47
CA ILE A 210 3.09 4.85 -12.14
C ILE A 210 4.12 3.74 -12.14
N ARG A 211 5.35 4.08 -11.75
CA ARG A 211 6.45 3.12 -11.66
C ARG A 211 6.31 2.29 -10.39
N ASP A 212 6.88 1.10 -10.39
CA ASP A 212 7.06 0.35 -9.14
C ASP A 212 7.85 1.18 -8.13
N GLN A 213 7.44 1.15 -6.86
CA GLN A 213 8.00 1.98 -5.78
C GLN A 213 7.84 3.51 -5.96
N GLY A 214 7.14 3.95 -7.01
CA GLY A 214 6.79 5.36 -7.23
C GLY A 214 5.64 5.86 -6.36
N SER A 215 5.05 5.00 -5.53
CA SER A 215 3.99 5.37 -4.60
C SER A 215 4.18 4.72 -3.23
N LEU A 216 3.72 5.42 -2.19
CA LEU A 216 3.76 4.91 -0.81
C LEU A 216 2.93 3.61 -0.70
N ASN A 217 1.80 3.55 -1.38
CA ASN A 217 0.96 2.35 -1.40
C ASN A 217 1.64 1.16 -2.10
N SER A 218 2.35 1.40 -3.22
CA SER A 218 3.13 0.35 -3.89
C SER A 218 4.29 -0.13 -3.04
N TYR A 219 4.91 0.75 -2.25
CA TYR A 219 5.92 0.37 -1.26
C TYR A 219 5.31 -0.56 -0.20
N VAL A 220 4.25 -0.11 0.49
CA VAL A 220 3.57 -0.85 1.56
C VAL A 220 3.09 -2.22 1.07
N LEU A 221 2.37 -2.26 -0.05
CA LEU A 221 1.80 -3.50 -0.58
C LEU A 221 2.86 -4.45 -1.12
N GLY A 222 4.02 -3.93 -1.55
CA GLY A 222 5.19 -4.71 -1.93
C GLY A 222 5.77 -5.57 -0.80
N HIS A 223 5.53 -5.23 0.46
CA HIS A 223 5.94 -6.06 1.61
C HIS A 223 4.99 -7.24 1.86
N PHE A 224 3.77 -7.19 1.33
CA PHE A 224 2.73 -8.18 1.58
C PHE A 224 2.43 -9.05 0.35
N GLY A 225 2.97 -8.68 -0.81
CA GLY A 225 2.70 -9.33 -2.08
C GLY A 225 3.22 -8.52 -3.26
N VAL A 226 2.66 -8.80 -4.42
CA VAL A 226 2.96 -8.15 -5.70
C VAL A 226 1.70 -7.52 -6.25
N SER A 227 1.84 -6.40 -6.96
CA SER A 227 0.70 -5.66 -7.48
C SER A 227 0.99 -4.96 -8.79
N SER A 228 -0.05 -4.80 -9.60
CA SER A 228 0.01 -4.08 -10.87
C SER A 228 -1.34 -3.49 -11.22
N PHE A 229 -1.36 -2.47 -12.06
CA PHE A 229 -2.58 -1.92 -12.64
C PHE A 229 -2.52 -2.00 -14.17
N THR A 230 -3.60 -2.47 -14.79
CA THR A 230 -3.70 -2.58 -16.24
C THR A 230 -5.12 -2.21 -16.66
N TYR A 231 -5.24 -1.40 -17.71
CA TYR A 231 -6.52 -0.89 -18.22
C TYR A 231 -7.30 -0.10 -17.16
N ASP A 232 -8.19 -0.78 -16.42
CA ASP A 232 -9.07 -0.26 -15.35
C ASP A 232 -9.08 -1.17 -14.11
N ARG A 233 -8.13 -2.11 -14.03
CA ARG A 233 -8.10 -3.17 -13.01
C ARG A 233 -6.78 -3.13 -12.26
N GLY A 234 -6.88 -3.07 -10.94
CA GLY A 234 -5.80 -3.40 -10.04
C GLY A 234 -5.74 -4.92 -9.86
N TYR A 235 -4.55 -5.48 -9.96
CA TYR A 235 -4.27 -6.88 -9.70
C TYR A 235 -3.30 -6.95 -8.53
N TYR A 236 -3.58 -7.82 -7.58
CA TYR A 236 -2.68 -8.09 -6.47
C TYR A 236 -2.61 -9.59 -6.26
N ILE A 237 -1.42 -10.09 -5.97
CA ILE A 237 -1.17 -11.47 -5.55
C ILE A 237 -0.31 -11.44 -4.29
N GLY A 238 -0.75 -12.08 -3.21
CA GLY A 238 0.01 -12.11 -1.97
C GLY A 238 -0.82 -12.48 -0.75
N HIS A 239 -0.41 -11.97 0.41
CA HIS A 239 -1.09 -12.28 1.66
C HIS A 239 -2.41 -11.51 1.81
N VAL A 240 -3.41 -12.14 2.43
CA VAL A 240 -4.74 -11.57 2.75
C VAL A 240 -4.69 -10.20 3.46
N VAL A 241 -3.58 -9.86 4.11
CA VAL A 241 -3.39 -8.55 4.74
C VAL A 241 -3.35 -7.41 3.72
N GLY A 242 -2.80 -7.64 2.52
CA GLY A 242 -2.83 -6.66 1.43
C GLY A 242 -4.25 -6.45 0.89
N TYR A 243 -5.09 -7.48 0.95
CA TYR A 243 -6.50 -7.40 0.57
C TYR A 243 -7.23 -6.49 1.56
N LEU A 244 -7.04 -6.76 2.86
CA LEU A 244 -7.60 -5.93 3.93
C LEU A 244 -7.13 -4.49 3.84
N PHE A 245 -5.83 -4.26 3.61
CA PHE A 245 -5.29 -2.92 3.40
C PHE A 245 -6.03 -2.19 2.29
N SER A 246 -6.17 -2.82 1.12
CA SER A 246 -6.83 -2.24 -0.05
C SER A 246 -8.29 -1.88 0.25
N CYS A 247 -9.03 -2.77 0.92
CA CYS A 247 -10.41 -2.52 1.33
C CYS A 247 -10.53 -1.38 2.35
N TYR A 248 -9.72 -1.39 3.41
CA TYR A 248 -9.74 -0.32 4.42
C TYR A 248 -9.36 1.04 3.83
N TYR A 249 -8.38 1.06 2.94
CA TYR A 249 -7.96 2.27 2.22
C TYR A 249 -9.11 2.85 1.40
N CYS A 250 -9.74 2.05 0.55
CA CYS A 250 -10.84 2.51 -0.29
C CYS A 250 -12.07 2.91 0.54
N ALA A 251 -12.40 2.16 1.59
CA ALA A 251 -13.49 2.48 2.50
C ALA A 251 -13.25 3.81 3.24
N HIS A 252 -12.02 4.07 3.72
CA HIS A 252 -11.68 5.33 4.39
C HIS A 252 -11.87 6.55 3.48
N LEU A 253 -11.52 6.41 2.19
CA LEU A 253 -11.65 7.47 1.19
C LEU A 253 -13.06 7.59 0.59
N SER A 254 -13.98 6.71 0.99
CA SER A 254 -15.32 6.57 0.39
C SER A 254 -15.26 6.37 -1.12
N ILE A 255 -14.30 5.57 -1.59
CA ILE A 255 -14.19 5.20 -2.99
C ILE A 255 -15.09 4.00 -3.23
N THR A 256 -15.91 4.02 -4.28
CA THR A 256 -16.67 2.82 -4.66
C THR A 256 -15.76 1.82 -5.37
N TYR A 257 -15.64 0.63 -4.82
CA TYR A 257 -14.76 -0.42 -5.33
C TYR A 257 -15.44 -1.79 -5.38
N GLY A 258 -15.02 -2.61 -6.33
CA GLY A 258 -15.33 -4.04 -6.40
C GLY A 258 -14.08 -4.87 -6.18
N VAL A 259 -14.18 -5.95 -5.42
CA VAL A 259 -13.07 -6.92 -5.28
C VAL A 259 -13.55 -8.31 -5.62
N THR A 260 -12.84 -8.97 -6.51
CA THR A 260 -13.14 -10.34 -6.95
C THR A 260 -11.88 -11.18 -6.88
N ALA A 261 -12.06 -12.49 -6.67
CA ALA A 261 -10.97 -13.44 -6.77
C ALA A 261 -10.30 -13.39 -8.16
N LEU A 262 -8.99 -13.58 -8.19
CA LEU A 262 -8.26 -13.66 -9.45
C LEU A 262 -8.35 -15.09 -10.00
N GLY A 263 -8.88 -15.24 -11.20
CA GLY A 263 -8.97 -16.53 -11.87
C GLY A 263 -7.59 -17.01 -12.36
N GLN A 264 -7.35 -18.32 -12.26
CA GLN A 264 -6.06 -18.96 -12.52
C GLN A 264 -5.43 -18.61 -13.88
N GLN A 265 -6.25 -18.37 -14.91
CA GLN A 265 -5.80 -18.05 -16.26
C GLN A 265 -5.22 -16.62 -16.42
N VAL A 266 -5.53 -15.69 -15.51
CA VAL A 266 -5.15 -14.27 -15.67
C VAL A 266 -3.65 -14.04 -15.52
N VAL A 267 -2.98 -14.91 -14.75
CA VAL A 267 -1.54 -14.86 -14.48
C VAL A 267 -1.01 -16.30 -14.43
N ALA A 268 -1.10 -17.01 -15.56
CA ALA A 268 -0.79 -18.43 -15.63
C ALA A 268 0.66 -18.78 -15.22
N ASP A 269 1.60 -17.85 -15.39
CA ASP A 269 3.04 -18.06 -15.14
C ASP A 269 3.53 -17.56 -13.76
N TYR A 270 2.60 -17.32 -12.82
CA TYR A 270 2.92 -16.92 -11.45
C TYR A 270 2.24 -17.85 -10.44
N ASP A 271 2.97 -18.25 -9.41
CA ASP A 271 2.48 -19.21 -8.42
C ASP A 271 1.57 -18.54 -7.39
N TYR A 272 0.28 -18.86 -7.42
CA TYR A 272 -0.70 -18.41 -6.41
C TYR A 272 -1.93 -19.33 -6.33
N ALA A 273 -2.63 -19.25 -5.21
CA ALA A 273 -3.92 -19.89 -5.00
C ALA A 273 -5.05 -18.99 -5.52
N SER A 274 -5.78 -19.47 -6.53
CA SER A 274 -7.08 -18.90 -6.92
C SER A 274 -8.12 -19.32 -5.88
N LEU A 275 -8.58 -18.38 -5.06
CA LEU A 275 -9.51 -18.65 -3.96
C LEU A 275 -10.90 -18.15 -4.26
N GLU A 276 -11.92 -18.99 -4.05
CA GLU A 276 -13.31 -18.53 -4.09
C GLU A 276 -13.62 -17.58 -2.92
N THR A 277 -14.61 -16.70 -3.12
CA THR A 277 -15.05 -15.71 -2.12
C THR A 277 -15.27 -16.30 -0.70
N PRO A 278 -15.93 -17.46 -0.52
CA PRO A 278 -16.11 -18.02 0.82
C PRO A 278 -14.81 -18.39 1.53
N HIS A 279 -13.81 -18.86 0.79
CA HIS A 279 -12.50 -19.20 1.36
C HIS A 279 -11.74 -17.94 1.81
N MET A 280 -11.85 -16.85 1.05
CA MET A 280 -11.32 -15.55 1.44
C MET A 280 -11.93 -15.08 2.77
N VAL A 281 -13.25 -15.20 2.93
CA VAL A 281 -13.94 -14.83 4.17
C VAL A 281 -13.38 -15.62 5.37
N ARG A 282 -13.11 -16.93 5.21
CA ARG A 282 -12.50 -17.73 6.27
C ARG A 282 -11.08 -17.28 6.62
N LEU A 283 -10.25 -16.97 5.63
CA LEU A 283 -8.90 -16.42 5.87
C LEU A 283 -8.96 -15.09 6.63
N LEU A 284 -9.91 -14.22 6.26
CA LEU A 284 -10.14 -12.95 6.94
C LEU A 284 -10.63 -13.15 8.37
N GLN A 285 -11.52 -14.11 8.60
CA GLN A 285 -12.01 -14.45 9.95
C GLN A 285 -10.89 -15.02 10.82
N GLY A 286 -10.01 -15.85 10.24
CA GLY A 286 -8.86 -16.43 10.92
C GLY A 286 -7.73 -15.45 11.24
N LEU A 287 -7.72 -14.26 10.63
CA LEU A 287 -6.72 -13.23 10.94
C LEU A 287 -6.98 -12.61 12.32
N ASP A 288 -5.93 -12.55 13.14
CA ASP A 288 -5.99 -12.00 14.49
C ASP A 288 -6.46 -10.52 14.50
N GLY A 289 -7.23 -10.17 15.53
CA GLY A 289 -7.75 -8.82 15.75
C GLY A 289 -6.64 -7.79 15.92
N TYR A 290 -5.49 -8.14 16.50
CA TYR A 290 -4.33 -7.24 16.56
C TYR A 290 -3.82 -6.89 15.15
N CYS A 291 -3.60 -7.90 14.31
CA CYS A 291 -3.15 -7.73 12.94
C CYS A 291 -4.14 -6.87 12.12
N LYS A 292 -5.46 -7.11 12.26
CA LYS A 292 -6.50 -6.28 11.63
C LYS A 292 -6.40 -4.80 12.03
N LYS A 293 -6.19 -4.52 13.32
CA LYS A 293 -6.03 -3.14 13.82
C LYS A 293 -4.80 -2.46 13.23
N ARG A 294 -3.66 -3.16 13.14
CA ARG A 294 -2.43 -2.64 12.54
C ARG A 294 -2.58 -2.35 11.05
N ILE A 295 -3.19 -3.27 10.30
CA ILE A 295 -3.49 -3.07 8.88
C ILE A 295 -4.42 -1.88 8.68
N TYR A 296 -5.45 -1.74 9.53
CA TYR A 296 -6.35 -0.59 9.47
C TYR A 296 -5.62 0.74 9.73
N GLN A 297 -4.77 0.80 10.76
CA GLN A 297 -3.95 1.99 11.06
C GLN A 297 -3.06 2.36 9.86
N LEU A 298 -2.38 1.36 9.28
CA LEU A 298 -1.54 1.53 8.11
C LEU A 298 -2.34 2.06 6.91
N ALA A 299 -3.49 1.45 6.61
CA ALA A 299 -4.37 1.88 5.53
C ALA A 299 -4.88 3.31 5.73
N VAL A 300 -5.24 3.71 6.95
CA VAL A 300 -5.68 5.09 7.24
C VAL A 300 -4.55 6.09 7.05
N ILE A 301 -3.33 5.80 7.50
CA ILE A 301 -2.16 6.67 7.29
C ILE A 301 -1.93 6.87 5.78
N CYS A 302 -1.83 5.77 5.02
CA CYS A 302 -1.63 5.83 3.59
C CYS A 302 -2.78 6.54 2.85
N ALA A 303 -4.03 6.32 3.26
CA ALA A 303 -5.19 6.98 2.69
C ALA A 303 -5.16 8.50 2.90
N ARG A 304 -4.78 8.99 4.08
CA ARG A 304 -4.66 10.43 4.38
C ARG A 304 -3.57 11.11 3.54
N LEU A 305 -2.48 10.39 3.29
CA LEU A 305 -1.33 10.85 2.50
C LEU A 305 -1.53 10.68 0.99
N SER A 306 -2.55 9.92 0.57
CA SER A 306 -2.75 9.56 -0.84
C SER A 306 -2.91 10.75 -1.79
N VAL A 307 -2.53 10.51 -3.06
CA VAL A 307 -2.83 11.42 -4.18
C VAL A 307 -4.33 11.73 -4.22
N PHE A 308 -5.19 10.74 -4.06
CA PHE A 308 -6.64 10.91 -4.08
C PHE A 308 -7.15 11.86 -2.98
N ALA A 309 -6.62 11.75 -1.76
CA ALA A 309 -6.96 12.67 -0.67
C ALA A 309 -6.44 14.09 -0.94
N SER A 310 -5.25 14.22 -1.53
CA SER A 310 -4.70 15.51 -1.95
C SER A 310 -5.53 16.15 -3.06
N ASP A 311 -5.97 15.38 -4.05
CA ASP A 311 -6.86 15.88 -5.11
C ASP A 311 -8.18 16.40 -4.54
N LYS A 312 -8.80 15.66 -3.60
CA LYS A 312 -9.99 16.12 -2.89
C LYS A 312 -9.76 17.41 -2.10
N ARG A 313 -8.57 17.63 -1.55
CA ARG A 313 -8.20 18.88 -0.87
C ARG A 313 -8.09 20.03 -1.86
N ILE A 314 -7.40 19.81 -2.98
CA ILE A 314 -7.27 20.80 -4.06
C ILE A 314 -8.64 21.16 -4.63
N GLU A 315 -9.52 20.18 -4.84
CA GLU A 315 -10.90 20.42 -5.31
C GLU A 315 -11.70 21.29 -4.31
N ARG A 316 -11.57 21.04 -3.00
CA ARG A 316 -12.20 21.89 -1.98
C ARG A 316 -11.65 23.32 -1.99
N MET A 317 -10.35 23.47 -2.20
CA MET A 317 -9.72 24.79 -2.34
C MET A 317 -10.27 25.54 -3.55
N LEU A 318 -10.39 24.87 -4.71
CA LEU A 318 -11.02 25.45 -5.89
C LEU A 318 -12.46 25.90 -5.62
N ILE A 319 -13.26 25.07 -4.93
CA ILE A 319 -14.64 25.43 -4.55
C ILE A 319 -14.65 26.63 -3.60
N ALA A 320 -13.74 26.68 -2.63
CA ALA A 320 -13.62 27.81 -1.71
C ALA A 320 -13.28 29.11 -2.46
N GLU A 321 -12.32 29.07 -3.39
CA GLU A 321 -11.91 30.24 -4.17
C GLU A 321 -13.04 30.75 -5.09
N VAL A 322 -13.84 29.84 -5.67
CA VAL A 322 -15.02 30.19 -6.48
C VAL A 322 -16.14 30.79 -5.60
N ASN A 323 -16.23 30.39 -4.33
CA ASN A 323 -17.24 30.87 -3.40
C ASN A 323 -16.82 32.11 -2.61
N ASP A 324 -15.53 32.47 -2.62
CA ASP A 324 -14.99 33.70 -2.01
C ASP A 324 -15.53 34.97 -2.69
N PHE A 325 -15.99 34.84 -3.94
CA PHE A 325 -16.65 35.90 -4.67
C PHE A 325 -18.09 36.13 -4.18
N ASP A 326 -18.35 37.26 -3.53
CA ASP A 326 -19.72 37.65 -3.12
C ASP A 326 -20.56 38.05 -4.34
N LYS A 327 -21.22 37.03 -4.90
CA LYS A 327 -22.11 37.16 -6.07
C LYS A 327 -23.24 38.17 -5.85
N LYS A 328 -23.70 38.36 -4.61
CA LYS A 328 -24.80 39.29 -4.31
C LYS A 328 -24.31 40.73 -4.31
N LEU A 329 -23.18 40.99 -3.69
CA LEU A 329 -22.55 42.33 -3.71
C LEU A 329 -22.24 42.75 -5.15
N GLN A 330 -21.73 41.83 -5.97
CA GLN A 330 -21.37 42.11 -7.35
C GLN A 330 -22.59 42.30 -8.25
N GLN A 331 -23.70 41.59 -7.99
CA GLN A 331 -24.99 41.87 -8.62
C GLN A 331 -25.51 43.27 -8.26
N GLN A 332 -25.41 43.68 -6.99
CA GLN A 332 -25.79 45.04 -6.57
C GLN A 332 -24.92 46.11 -7.24
N HIS A 333 -23.61 45.89 -7.34
CA HIS A 333 -22.70 46.78 -8.06
C HIS A 333 -23.05 46.88 -9.54
N LEU A 334 -23.40 45.77 -10.18
CA LEU A 334 -23.84 45.75 -11.58
C LEU A 334 -25.18 46.46 -11.78
N ASP A 335 -26.14 46.27 -10.87
CA ASP A 335 -27.43 46.95 -10.94
C ASP A 335 -27.27 48.46 -10.80
N VAL A 336 -26.43 48.92 -9.87
CA VAL A 336 -26.08 50.34 -9.73
C VAL A 336 -25.44 50.87 -11.02
N LEU A 337 -24.52 50.11 -11.62
CA LEU A 337 -23.86 50.49 -12.87
C LEU A 337 -24.82 50.59 -14.05
N LEU A 338 -25.78 49.66 -14.17
CA LEU A 338 -26.80 49.65 -15.22
C LEU A 338 -27.86 50.75 -15.03
N LEU A 339 -28.23 51.06 -13.79
CA LEU A 339 -29.26 52.06 -13.46
C LEU A 339 -28.72 53.49 -13.44
N GLN A 340 -27.47 53.69 -13.02
CA GLN A 340 -26.90 55.02 -12.78
C GLN A 340 -25.74 55.38 -13.71
N GLY A 341 -25.23 54.42 -14.51
CA GLY A 341 -24.13 54.64 -15.45
C GLY A 341 -22.78 54.91 -14.78
N LEU A 342 -22.67 54.68 -13.47
CA LEU A 342 -21.48 54.93 -12.66
C LEU A 342 -20.85 53.60 -12.24
N MET A 343 -19.53 53.47 -12.41
CA MET A 343 -18.77 52.37 -11.80
C MET A 343 -18.73 52.58 -10.28
N PRO A 344 -19.24 51.66 -9.46
CA PRO A 344 -19.07 51.72 -8.01
C PRO A 344 -17.58 51.60 -7.63
N ASP A 345 -17.14 52.38 -6.64
CA ASP A 345 -15.78 52.36 -6.13
C ASP A 345 -15.46 50.99 -5.52
N SER A 346 -14.58 50.23 -6.16
CA SER A 346 -14.10 48.92 -5.68
C SER A 346 -13.05 49.13 -4.59
N ASN A 347 -13.49 49.19 -3.34
CA ASN A 347 -12.60 49.13 -2.16
C ASN A 347 -12.19 47.69 -1.78
N ASP A 348 -12.32 46.72 -2.69
CA ASP A 348 -11.83 45.34 -2.50
C ASP A 348 -10.32 45.28 -2.72
N SER A 349 -9.57 45.99 -1.86
CA SER A 349 -8.19 45.65 -1.59
C SER A 349 -8.19 44.62 -0.46
N THR A 350 -8.51 43.36 -0.76
CA THR A 350 -8.06 42.27 0.10
C THR A 350 -6.52 42.24 0.00
N PRO A 351 -5.77 42.55 1.06
CA PRO A 351 -4.33 42.45 1.00
C PRO A 351 -3.98 40.99 0.76
N LEU A 352 -3.30 40.71 -0.34
CA LEU A 352 -2.59 39.46 -0.54
C LEU A 352 -1.48 39.42 0.51
N LEU A 353 -1.73 38.72 1.63
CA LEU A 353 -0.72 38.34 2.61
C LEU A 353 -0.03 37.05 2.19
#